data_AF-A0AAE6G4F8-F1
#
_entry.id   AF-A0AAE6G4F8-F1
#
_cell.length_a   1.000
_cell.length_b   1.000
_cell.length_c   1.000
_cell.angle_alpha   90.00
_cell.angle_beta   90.00
_cell.angle_gamma   90.00
#
_symmetry.space_group_name_H-M   'P 1'
#
loop_
_entity.id
_entity.type
_entity.pdbx_description
1 polymer ?
#
loop_
_entity_poly.entity_id
_entity_poly.type
_entity_poly.pdbx_seq_one_letter_code
_entity_poly.pdbx_strand_id
1 'polypeptide(L)'
;MKTTAPSLVRRGTMTRTHRPTLLALVPLCALLVGAPSALARAPAPAAKAAATQAPVSDVVKAARPKGGEYFGLYLMDKKVGWLFTDLEVLPGQPARVKTTNQLVFKAMVGSRVSERMHDEERIYEAKPGGRLLSFVVKQTGDGGTQTLEGTATANGFQVVRKRPGRPDETLPKLPPTKERVEDADPPRVALLRKAKVTGFSLDGMDLESYGLSTTVEPEEQRTINGVQVKLGKAVTVSEKEKVPVVSYITQRGEMVLVDYGTTMQARKETEAVAKRLDLVEVFGLTRVVLPKPLPESARTVPGNVTLVVQGLPAKFQEQTYRQQFKPQPDGSVEVTLSAAAPKARKPLPLKDPEGGENLKSTLVVESEAPAIRELAKQIVGTEKDAYRIAQKVNTWVYSNLEKDYGASADRATDVLSQKKGDCTEHSLLSVALLRAAGVPARRVDGVIYMVNQDGVPALYWHEWVEAFVGEWTQLDPTFNQVVADATHFAFGKEGNAEITPLIGALKVTAVK
;
A
#
# COMPACT_ATOMS: atom_id res chain seq x y z
N MET A 1 21.82 -78.70 -12.67
CA MET A 1 22.07 -77.65 -11.65
C MET A 1 20.93 -76.64 -11.77
N LYS A 2 20.21 -76.27 -10.70
CA LYS A 2 20.50 -75.15 -9.77
C LYS A 2 20.69 -73.81 -10.53
N THR A 3 19.95 -72.72 -10.27
CA THR A 3 19.00 -72.42 -9.16
C THR A 3 17.96 -71.34 -9.54
N THR A 4 17.02 -71.04 -8.64
CA THR A 4 15.83 -70.16 -8.84
C THR A 4 16.05 -68.67 -8.54
N ALA A 5 15.20 -67.81 -9.16
CA ALA A 5 14.48 -66.59 -8.71
C ALA A 5 14.92 -65.81 -7.42
N PRO A 6 14.63 -64.48 -7.26
CA PRO A 6 13.48 -63.76 -7.83
C PRO A 6 13.73 -62.31 -8.33
N SER A 7 12.65 -61.55 -8.53
CA SER A 7 12.60 -60.19 -9.08
C SER A 7 12.80 -59.07 -8.04
N LEU A 8 13.11 -57.86 -8.52
CA LEU A 8 13.08 -56.61 -7.75
C LEU A 8 12.46 -55.47 -8.56
N VAL A 9 11.21 -55.12 -8.23
CA VAL A 9 10.51 -53.97 -8.81
C VAL A 9 11.06 -52.69 -8.19
N ARG A 10 11.84 -51.90 -8.94
CA ARG A 10 12.22 -50.54 -8.52
C ARG A 10 11.00 -49.62 -8.60
N ARG A 11 10.26 -49.50 -7.49
CA ARG A 11 9.41 -48.32 -7.24
C ARG A 11 10.30 -47.09 -7.22
N GLY A 12 10.22 -46.26 -8.25
CA GLY A 12 10.85 -44.94 -8.27
C GLY A 12 10.10 -43.99 -7.34
N THR A 13 10.51 -43.93 -6.07
CA THR A 13 10.06 -42.88 -5.16
C THR A 13 10.60 -41.54 -5.63
N MET A 14 9.77 -40.76 -6.32
CA MET A 14 10.01 -39.33 -6.50
C MET A 14 9.93 -38.63 -5.14
N THR A 15 11.06 -38.56 -4.44
CA THR A 15 11.24 -37.67 -3.29
C THR A 15 11.21 -36.23 -3.79
N ARG A 16 9.99 -35.70 -3.96
CA ARG A 16 9.73 -34.32 -4.38
C ARG A 16 10.26 -33.41 -3.29
N THR A 17 11.46 -32.87 -3.50
CA THR A 17 12.13 -31.99 -2.53
C THR A 17 11.30 -30.75 -2.31
N HIS A 18 10.61 -30.67 -1.18
CA HIS A 18 9.90 -29.45 -0.76
C HIS A 18 10.93 -28.35 -0.52
N ARG A 19 11.08 -27.44 -1.49
CA ARG A 19 11.71 -26.15 -1.24
C ARG A 19 10.81 -25.39 -0.25
N PRO A 20 11.36 -24.80 0.83
CA PRO A 20 10.55 -24.02 1.77
C PRO A 20 10.00 -22.78 1.05
N THR A 21 8.69 -22.76 0.82
CA THR A 21 7.98 -21.58 0.30
C THR A 21 7.89 -20.53 1.39
N LEU A 22 8.67 -19.45 1.23
CA LEU A 22 8.51 -18.20 1.95
C LEU A 22 7.55 -17.29 1.16
N LEU A 23 6.89 -16.35 1.82
CA LEU A 23 5.93 -15.41 1.22
C LEU A 23 6.23 -13.99 1.72
N ALA A 24 5.35 -13.02 1.48
CA ALA A 24 5.71 -11.59 1.44
C ALA A 24 4.68 -10.67 2.07
N LEU A 25 5.10 -9.43 2.34
CA LEU A 25 4.42 -8.50 3.24
C LEU A 25 3.29 -7.69 2.60
N VAL A 26 2.47 -7.09 3.47
CA VAL A 26 1.42 -6.13 3.10
C VAL A 26 2.00 -4.85 2.46
N PRO A 27 1.29 -4.23 1.49
CA PRO A 27 1.66 -2.94 0.95
C PRO A 27 1.47 -1.82 2.00
N LEU A 28 2.55 -1.09 2.30
CA LEU A 28 2.57 -0.02 3.31
C LEU A 28 3.05 1.33 2.73
N CYS A 29 2.51 1.72 1.57
CA CYS A 29 2.95 2.90 0.81
C CYS A 29 1.78 3.71 0.21
N ALA A 30 0.96 4.29 1.09
CA ALA A 30 0.10 5.42 0.76
C ALA A 30 0.01 6.34 2.00
N LEU A 31 0.52 7.58 1.86
CA LEU A 31 0.36 8.79 2.72
C LEU A 31 1.54 9.76 2.49
N LEU A 32 1.23 11.01 2.07
CA LEU A 32 2.03 12.28 2.07
C LEU A 32 2.68 12.85 0.77
N VAL A 33 2.05 13.94 0.25
CA VAL A 33 2.57 15.28 -0.23
C VAL A 33 3.71 15.38 -1.28
N GLY A 34 3.77 16.45 -2.13
CA GLY A 34 4.92 16.78 -3.04
C GLY A 34 5.09 18.23 -3.59
N ALA A 35 6.21 18.59 -4.33
CA ALA A 35 6.34 19.74 -5.31
C ALA A 35 7.41 19.80 -6.53
N PRO A 36 7.19 20.25 -7.86
CA PRO A 36 8.23 21.03 -8.58
C PRO A 36 7.92 22.06 -9.70
N SER A 37 8.86 22.98 -9.82
CA SER A 37 9.23 23.79 -10.98
C SER A 37 10.25 23.05 -11.88
N ALA A 38 10.72 23.52 -13.03
CA ALA A 38 10.23 24.38 -14.11
C ALA A 38 11.39 24.46 -15.15
N LEU A 39 11.26 25.27 -16.21
CA LEU A 39 12.41 25.87 -16.90
C LEU A 39 12.10 27.34 -17.26
N ALA A 40 13.14 28.16 -17.41
CA ALA A 40 13.02 29.63 -17.41
C ALA A 40 13.87 30.31 -18.50
N ARG A 41 13.62 31.61 -18.74
CA ARG A 41 14.43 32.49 -19.62
C ARG A 41 14.53 33.90 -19.03
N ALA A 42 15.57 34.64 -19.39
CA ALA A 42 16.04 35.86 -18.70
C ALA A 42 15.26 37.16 -19.03
N PRO A 43 15.38 38.24 -18.21
CA PRO A 43 14.45 39.39 -18.20
C PRO A 43 14.99 40.70 -18.82
N ALA A 44 14.14 41.73 -18.83
CA ALA A 44 14.42 43.13 -19.16
C ALA A 44 14.30 44.05 -17.91
N PRO A 45 14.84 45.28 -17.90
CA PRO A 45 14.98 46.10 -16.68
C PRO A 45 13.67 46.73 -16.16
N ALA A 46 13.72 47.22 -14.92
CA ALA A 46 12.55 47.39 -14.05
C ALA A 46 12.06 48.83 -13.84
N ALA A 47 10.82 48.95 -13.37
CA ALA A 47 10.27 50.14 -12.72
C ALA A 47 9.94 49.82 -11.24
N LYS A 48 10.42 50.63 -10.30
CA LYS A 48 10.13 50.47 -8.86
C LYS A 48 8.81 51.16 -8.49
N ALA A 49 7.70 50.44 -8.62
CA ALA A 49 6.51 50.73 -7.83
C ALA A 49 6.67 50.12 -6.43
N ALA A 50 6.26 50.84 -5.38
CA ALA A 50 6.22 50.31 -4.02
C ALA A 50 5.01 49.37 -3.86
N ALA A 51 5.14 48.14 -4.37
CA ALA A 51 4.07 47.16 -4.34
C ALA A 51 3.75 46.74 -2.89
N THR A 52 2.51 46.99 -2.47
CA THR A 52 1.89 46.23 -1.38
C THR A 52 1.97 44.74 -1.76
N GLN A 53 2.68 43.95 -0.95
CA GLN A 53 2.83 42.52 -1.23
C GLN A 53 1.45 41.87 -1.24
N ALA A 54 1.11 41.18 -2.32
CA ALA A 54 -0.13 40.43 -2.44
C ALA A 54 -0.23 39.43 -1.28
N PRO A 55 -1.41 39.24 -0.67
CA PRO A 55 -1.54 38.36 0.49
C PRO A 55 -1.12 36.94 0.11
N VAL A 56 -0.18 36.39 0.89
CA VAL A 56 0.25 34.99 0.79
C VAL A 56 -0.63 34.09 1.67
N SER A 57 -0.67 32.80 1.36
CA SER A 57 -1.36 31.79 2.16
C SER A 57 -0.77 31.64 3.56
N ASP A 58 -1.59 31.17 4.50
CA ASP A 58 -1.16 30.84 5.86
C ASP A 58 -0.11 29.72 5.90
N VAL A 59 -0.10 28.82 4.92
CA VAL A 59 0.93 27.76 4.81
C VAL A 59 2.33 28.35 4.60
N VAL A 60 2.42 29.52 3.95
CA VAL A 60 3.66 30.26 3.68
C VAL A 60 4.07 31.10 4.89
N LYS A 61 3.10 31.60 5.67
CA LYS A 61 3.33 32.34 6.92
C LYS A 61 3.75 31.45 8.08
N ALA A 62 3.35 30.18 8.05
CA ALA A 62 3.66 29.24 9.12
C ALA A 62 5.18 29.02 9.24
N ALA A 63 5.69 29.13 10.46
CA ALA A 63 7.10 28.94 10.73
C ALA A 63 7.55 27.51 10.41
N ARG A 64 8.73 27.38 9.81
CA ARG A 64 9.45 26.11 9.55
C ARG A 64 10.94 26.38 9.34
N PRO A 65 11.81 25.35 9.43
CA PRO A 65 13.20 25.44 8.97
C PRO A 65 13.32 25.89 7.50
N LYS A 66 14.51 26.34 7.10
CA LYS A 66 14.86 26.60 5.70
C LYS A 66 15.66 25.42 5.14
N GLY A 67 15.39 25.04 3.89
CA GLY A 67 16.03 23.88 3.24
C GLY A 67 15.43 22.55 3.71
N GLY A 68 14.13 22.56 4.02
CA GLY A 68 13.36 21.39 4.39
C GLY A 68 13.74 20.72 5.71
N GLU A 69 13.21 19.51 5.86
CA GLU A 69 13.24 18.72 7.07
C GLU A 69 13.43 17.25 6.73
N TYR A 70 14.52 16.66 7.23
CA TYR A 70 14.80 15.24 7.14
C TYR A 70 14.31 14.48 8.37
N PHE A 71 13.82 13.26 8.16
CA PHE A 71 13.39 12.35 9.21
C PHE A 71 13.88 10.93 8.92
N GLY A 72 14.26 10.19 9.95
CA GLY A 72 14.34 8.74 9.88
C GLY A 72 12.94 8.14 9.95
N LEU A 73 12.62 7.17 9.10
CA LEU A 73 11.37 6.41 9.14
C LEU A 73 11.59 5.13 9.94
N TYR A 74 10.75 4.93 10.96
CA TYR A 74 10.85 3.85 11.93
C TYR A 74 9.58 3.01 11.94
N LEU A 75 9.72 1.68 11.87
CA LEU A 75 8.67 0.68 12.04
C LEU A 75 9.03 -0.19 13.25
N MET A 76 8.19 -0.22 14.28
CA MET A 76 8.45 -0.97 15.53
C MET A 76 9.86 -0.66 16.12
N ASP A 77 10.20 0.63 16.24
CA ASP A 77 11.51 1.15 16.65
C ASP A 77 12.72 0.79 15.74
N LYS A 78 12.51 0.08 14.63
CA LYS A 78 13.56 -0.26 13.65
C LYS A 78 13.53 0.70 12.48
N LYS A 79 14.69 1.21 12.07
CA LYS A 79 14.79 2.19 10.98
C LYS A 79 14.66 1.48 9.63
N VAL A 80 13.62 1.81 8.88
CA VAL A 80 13.26 1.17 7.60
C VAL A 80 13.28 2.15 6.41
N GLY A 81 13.70 3.39 6.64
CA GLY A 81 13.69 4.41 5.59
C GLY A 81 14.01 5.81 6.08
N TRP A 82 13.78 6.80 5.21
CA TRP A 82 13.82 8.22 5.53
C TRP A 82 12.76 9.00 4.74
N LEU A 83 12.41 10.17 5.28
CA LEU A 83 11.50 11.14 4.68
C LEU A 83 12.25 12.49 4.57
N PHE A 84 11.98 13.23 3.50
CA PHE A 84 12.29 14.65 3.36
C PHE A 84 11.02 15.40 2.99
N THR A 85 10.82 16.58 3.58
CA THR A 85 9.76 17.53 3.20
C THR A 85 10.28 18.97 3.26
N ASP A 86 9.86 19.84 2.36
CA ASP A 86 10.17 21.28 2.36
C ASP A 86 8.96 22.09 1.91
N LEU A 87 8.96 23.40 2.18
CA LEU A 87 8.04 24.37 1.56
C LEU A 87 8.74 25.72 1.38
N GLU A 88 9.03 26.06 0.14
CA GLU A 88 9.55 27.35 -0.29
C GLU A 88 8.57 28.14 -1.16
N VAL A 89 8.73 29.46 -1.17
CA VAL A 89 8.22 30.33 -2.23
C VAL A 89 9.25 30.33 -3.35
N LEU A 90 8.85 30.01 -4.58
CA LEU A 90 9.81 29.79 -5.67
C LEU A 90 10.73 31.01 -5.91
N PRO A 91 12.07 30.82 -5.95
CA PRO A 91 13.01 31.90 -6.27
C PRO A 91 12.65 32.62 -7.56
N GLY A 92 12.56 33.95 -7.50
CA GLY A 92 12.15 34.82 -8.61
C GLY A 92 10.66 34.75 -8.99
N GLN A 93 9.86 33.91 -8.34
CA GLN A 93 8.44 33.70 -8.66
C GLN A 93 7.58 33.78 -7.38
N PRO A 94 7.48 34.96 -6.72
CA PRO A 94 6.84 35.11 -5.41
C PRO A 94 5.33 34.77 -5.38
N ALA A 95 4.70 34.63 -6.54
CA ALA A 95 3.32 34.18 -6.68
C ALA A 95 3.15 32.64 -6.71
N ARG A 96 4.23 31.85 -6.52
CA ARG A 96 4.22 30.38 -6.58
C ARG A 96 4.94 29.72 -5.39
N VAL A 97 4.48 28.52 -5.00
CA VAL A 97 5.02 27.72 -3.89
C VAL A 97 5.47 26.33 -4.36
N LYS A 98 6.62 25.86 -3.86
CA LYS A 98 7.16 24.49 -4.00
C LYS A 98 7.27 23.82 -2.62
N THR A 99 6.44 22.82 -2.37
CA THR A 99 6.40 21.87 -1.24
C THR A 99 7.16 20.53 -1.46
N THR A 100 8.47 20.51 -1.69
CA THR A 100 9.20 19.27 -2.13
C THR A 100 9.04 18.11 -1.14
N ASN A 101 8.82 16.86 -1.59
CA ASN A 101 8.85 15.69 -0.71
C ASN A 101 9.59 14.50 -1.33
N GLN A 102 10.21 13.69 -0.48
CA GLN A 102 10.82 12.41 -0.85
C GLN A 102 10.62 11.39 0.26
N LEU A 103 10.12 10.20 -0.07
CA LEU A 103 10.04 9.05 0.82
C LEU A 103 10.93 7.93 0.26
N VAL A 104 11.84 7.41 1.07
CA VAL A 104 12.62 6.19 0.75
C VAL A 104 12.37 5.16 1.82
N PHE A 105 11.88 3.99 1.41
CA PHE A 105 11.79 2.78 2.20
C PHE A 105 12.85 1.79 1.72
N LYS A 106 13.68 1.27 2.63
CA LYS A 106 14.72 0.29 2.32
C LYS A 106 14.79 -0.73 3.46
N ALA A 107 14.50 -1.98 3.14
CA ALA A 107 14.43 -3.06 4.12
C ALA A 107 14.92 -4.39 3.52
N MET A 108 15.18 -5.36 4.38
CA MET A 108 15.27 -6.76 3.99
C MET A 108 13.87 -7.37 4.00
N VAL A 109 13.48 -8.05 2.93
CA VAL A 109 12.28 -8.90 2.85
C VAL A 109 12.77 -10.33 2.68
N GLY A 110 12.80 -11.08 3.78
CA GLY A 110 13.43 -12.39 3.84
C GLY A 110 14.93 -12.32 3.57
N SER A 111 15.35 -12.66 2.34
CA SER A 111 16.76 -12.69 1.90
C SER A 111 17.11 -11.65 0.82
N ARG A 112 16.17 -10.79 0.42
CA ARG A 112 16.40 -9.69 -0.53
C ARG A 112 16.42 -8.36 0.20
N VAL A 113 17.31 -7.44 -0.21
CA VAL A 113 17.05 -6.00 0.00
C VAL A 113 15.98 -5.60 -1.01
N SER A 114 14.92 -4.93 -0.55
CA SER A 114 14.01 -4.18 -1.41
C SER A 114 14.17 -2.68 -1.11
N GLU A 115 14.11 -1.86 -2.15
CA GLU A 115 14.17 -0.40 -2.05
C GLU A 115 13.06 0.23 -2.88
N ARG A 116 12.21 1.02 -2.23
CA ARG A 116 11.15 1.81 -2.85
C ARG A 116 11.36 3.29 -2.54
N MET A 117 11.33 4.12 -3.57
CA MET A 117 11.47 5.57 -3.50
C MET A 117 10.28 6.24 -4.18
N HIS A 118 9.72 7.22 -3.49
CA HIS A 118 8.63 8.06 -3.94
C HIS A 118 9.10 9.51 -3.80
N ASP A 119 9.67 10.05 -4.88
CA ASP A 119 9.90 11.49 -5.02
C ASP A 119 8.57 12.09 -5.46
N GLU A 120 7.89 12.88 -4.62
CA GLU A 120 6.61 13.45 -5.01
C GLU A 120 6.70 14.95 -5.22
N GLU A 121 6.19 15.36 -6.38
CA GLU A 121 6.34 16.69 -6.88
C GLU A 121 4.95 17.29 -7.39
N ARG A 122 4.66 18.62 -7.26
CA ARG A 122 3.45 19.54 -7.33
C ARG A 122 3.82 21.08 -7.47
N ILE A 123 2.95 22.03 -7.84
CA ILE A 123 3.18 23.49 -7.59
C ILE A 123 1.86 24.19 -7.32
N TYR A 124 1.87 25.25 -6.49
CA TYR A 124 0.67 26.05 -6.20
C TYR A 124 0.82 27.53 -6.50
N GLU A 125 -0.32 28.24 -6.62
CA GLU A 125 -0.38 29.69 -6.45
C GLU A 125 -0.16 30.07 -4.96
N ALA A 126 0.69 31.05 -4.67
CA ALA A 126 1.11 31.38 -3.29
C ALA A 126 0.06 32.12 -2.43
N LYS A 127 -1.09 32.49 -3.01
CA LYS A 127 -2.17 33.26 -2.36
C LYS A 127 -3.07 32.37 -1.49
N PRO A 128 -3.85 32.93 -0.53
CA PRO A 128 -4.87 32.16 0.20
C PRO A 128 -5.83 31.42 -0.74
N GLY A 129 -6.05 30.13 -0.52
CA GLY A 129 -6.86 29.28 -1.40
C GLY A 129 -6.25 29.08 -2.79
N GLY A 130 -4.94 29.29 -2.95
CA GLY A 130 -4.22 29.13 -4.21
C GLY A 130 -4.26 27.68 -4.71
N ARG A 131 -4.75 27.47 -5.93
CA ARG A 131 -4.88 26.15 -6.56
C ARG A 131 -3.54 25.48 -6.87
N LEU A 132 -3.57 24.16 -7.00
CA LEU A 132 -2.56 23.36 -7.69
C LEU A 132 -2.43 23.79 -9.18
N LEU A 133 -1.20 23.81 -9.70
CA LEU A 133 -0.81 24.28 -11.05
C LEU A 133 -0.14 23.18 -11.89
N SER A 134 0.68 22.34 -11.26
CA SER A 134 1.36 21.19 -11.89
C SER A 134 1.66 20.14 -10.82
N PHE A 135 2.07 18.93 -11.23
CA PHE A 135 2.66 17.89 -10.38
C PHE A 135 3.53 16.93 -11.20
N VAL A 136 4.40 16.19 -10.52
CA VAL A 136 5.37 15.24 -11.03
C VAL A 136 5.56 14.15 -9.95
N VAL A 137 4.75 13.09 -9.95
CA VAL A 137 4.92 11.98 -8.99
C VAL A 137 5.92 11.00 -9.58
N LYS A 138 7.07 10.76 -8.95
CA LYS A 138 8.08 9.79 -9.42
C LYS A 138 8.23 8.63 -8.44
N GLN A 139 7.82 7.46 -8.90
CA GLN A 139 7.98 6.18 -8.22
C GLN A 139 9.24 5.47 -8.77
N THR A 140 10.02 4.82 -7.92
CA THR A 140 11.14 3.96 -8.31
C THR A 140 11.29 2.82 -7.33
N GLY A 141 11.41 1.59 -7.82
CA GLY A 141 11.67 0.41 -7.00
C GLY A 141 12.04 -0.81 -7.83
N ASP A 142 12.04 -1.98 -7.21
CA ASP A 142 12.62 -3.21 -7.78
C ASP A 142 11.89 -3.76 -9.03
N GLY A 143 10.72 -3.21 -9.40
CA GLY A 143 10.00 -3.47 -10.64
C GLY A 143 9.94 -2.27 -11.60
N GLY A 144 10.73 -1.21 -11.39
CA GLY A 144 10.97 -0.14 -12.36
C GLY A 144 10.79 1.29 -11.84
N THR A 145 10.80 2.24 -12.77
CA THR A 145 10.56 3.68 -12.53
C THR A 145 9.36 4.15 -13.34
N GLN A 146 8.47 4.92 -12.70
CA GLN A 146 7.37 5.62 -13.34
C GLN A 146 7.42 7.10 -12.95
N THR A 147 6.95 7.98 -13.83
CA THR A 147 6.74 9.40 -13.50
C THR A 147 5.38 9.86 -14.05
N LEU A 148 4.58 10.54 -13.23
CA LEU A 148 3.28 11.11 -13.59
C LEU A 148 3.37 12.64 -13.57
N GLU A 149 3.49 13.27 -14.73
CA GLU A 149 3.56 14.71 -14.90
C GLU A 149 2.16 15.28 -15.14
N GLY A 150 1.56 15.86 -14.11
CA GLY A 150 0.30 16.59 -14.18
C GLY A 150 0.48 18.08 -14.46
N THR A 151 -0.40 18.66 -15.27
CA THR A 151 -0.47 20.11 -15.50
C THR A 151 -1.92 20.59 -15.48
N ALA A 152 -2.17 21.68 -14.75
CA ALA A 152 -3.49 22.29 -14.67
C ALA A 152 -3.89 22.90 -16.03
N THR A 153 -5.11 22.59 -16.45
CA THR A 153 -5.78 23.16 -17.61
C THR A 153 -6.94 24.05 -17.15
N ALA A 154 -7.68 24.68 -18.08
CA ALA A 154 -8.86 25.46 -17.72
C ALA A 154 -9.97 24.65 -17.02
N ASN A 155 -10.08 23.35 -17.32
CA ASN A 155 -11.24 22.52 -16.94
C ASN A 155 -10.87 21.27 -16.12
N GLY A 156 -9.63 21.17 -15.61
CA GLY A 156 -9.12 19.97 -14.94
C GLY A 156 -7.62 19.80 -15.12
N PHE A 157 -7.08 18.59 -14.94
CA PHE A 157 -5.66 18.29 -15.17
C PHE A 157 -5.45 17.41 -16.40
N GLN A 158 -4.40 17.70 -17.16
CA GLN A 158 -3.82 16.75 -18.10
C GLN A 158 -2.64 16.08 -17.40
N VAL A 159 -2.59 14.74 -17.43
CA VAL A 159 -1.45 13.97 -16.92
C VAL A 159 -0.76 13.26 -18.08
N VAL A 160 0.57 13.28 -18.08
CA VAL A 160 1.43 12.49 -18.96
C VAL A 160 2.24 11.54 -18.08
N ARG A 161 2.21 10.25 -18.41
CA ARG A 161 2.96 9.21 -17.71
C ARG A 161 4.19 8.83 -18.53
N LYS A 162 5.36 8.83 -17.90
CA LYS A 162 6.64 8.43 -18.49
C LYS A 162 7.18 7.19 -17.80
N ARG A 163 7.81 6.29 -18.57
CA ARG A 163 8.47 5.05 -18.11
C ARG A 163 9.72 4.81 -18.96
N PRO A 164 10.88 4.42 -18.39
CA PRO A 164 12.07 4.13 -19.17
C PRO A 164 11.81 3.10 -20.29
N GLY A 165 12.27 3.39 -21.51
CA GLY A 165 12.10 2.50 -22.66
C GLY A 165 10.66 2.38 -23.21
N ARG A 166 9.71 3.21 -22.75
CA ARG A 166 8.34 3.28 -23.30
C ARG A 166 8.06 4.70 -23.86
N PRO A 167 7.17 4.84 -24.85
CA PRO A 167 6.63 6.15 -25.23
C PRO A 167 5.84 6.80 -24.08
N ASP A 168 5.79 8.13 -24.09
CA ASP A 168 4.98 8.92 -23.15
C ASP A 168 3.47 8.61 -23.33
N GLU A 169 2.81 8.27 -22.23
CA GLU A 169 1.42 7.84 -22.19
C GLU A 169 0.55 9.00 -21.67
N THR A 170 -0.19 9.67 -22.58
CA THR A 170 -1.13 10.73 -22.20
C THR A 170 -2.39 10.11 -21.59
N LEU A 171 -2.62 10.35 -20.30
CA LEU A 171 -3.75 9.77 -19.57
C LEU A 171 -5.06 10.52 -19.86
N PRO A 172 -6.24 9.93 -19.57
CA PRO A 172 -7.51 10.64 -19.57
C PRO A 172 -7.45 11.91 -18.71
N LYS A 173 -8.18 12.96 -19.12
CA LYS A 173 -8.22 14.22 -18.38
C LYS A 173 -8.90 14.03 -17.03
N LEU A 174 -8.21 14.43 -15.97
CA LEU A 174 -8.75 14.46 -14.62
C LEU A 174 -9.67 15.69 -14.45
N PRO A 175 -10.70 15.62 -13.59
CA PRO A 175 -11.48 16.79 -13.21
C PRO A 175 -10.64 17.84 -12.46
N PRO A 176 -11.17 19.05 -12.20
CA PRO A 176 -10.50 20.02 -11.32
C PRO A 176 -10.34 19.45 -9.90
N THR A 177 -9.11 19.42 -9.40
CA THR A 177 -8.87 19.13 -7.97
C THR A 177 -9.40 20.27 -7.10
N LYS A 178 -9.84 19.93 -5.88
CA LYS A 178 -10.23 20.88 -4.83
C LYS A 178 -9.05 21.27 -3.92
N GLU A 179 -7.90 20.65 -4.13
CA GLU A 179 -6.66 20.87 -3.39
C GLU A 179 -6.10 22.29 -3.59
N ARG A 180 -5.68 22.88 -2.47
CA ARG A 180 -5.10 24.23 -2.40
C ARG A 180 -3.75 24.19 -1.70
N VAL A 181 -3.02 25.29 -1.79
CA VAL A 181 -1.72 25.50 -1.15
C VAL A 181 -1.78 25.30 0.38
N GLU A 182 -2.91 25.61 1.03
CA GLU A 182 -3.14 25.29 2.46
C GLU A 182 -3.07 23.79 2.79
N ASP A 183 -3.41 22.93 1.82
CA ASP A 183 -3.62 21.50 2.02
C ASP A 183 -2.33 20.68 1.92
N ALA A 184 -1.20 21.34 1.62
CA ALA A 184 0.13 20.73 1.51
C ALA A 184 0.96 20.74 2.82
N ASP A 185 0.56 21.53 3.83
CA ASP A 185 1.05 21.39 5.22
C ASP A 185 -0.08 21.73 6.22
N PRO A 186 -1.16 20.92 6.23
CA PRO A 186 -2.32 21.20 7.05
C PRO A 186 -2.06 21.13 8.58
N PRO A 187 -1.10 20.34 9.13
CA PRO A 187 -0.68 20.46 10.53
C PRO A 187 -0.25 21.87 10.93
N ARG A 188 0.64 22.51 10.14
CA ARG A 188 1.10 23.87 10.45
C ARG A 188 0.01 24.91 10.26
N VAL A 189 -0.84 24.76 9.23
CA VAL A 189 -1.97 25.67 9.00
C VAL A 189 -3.02 25.56 10.12
N ALA A 190 -3.31 24.35 10.61
CA ALA A 190 -4.20 24.12 11.75
C ALA A 190 -3.66 24.79 13.03
N LEU A 191 -2.38 24.58 13.37
CA LEU A 191 -1.74 25.17 14.54
C LEU A 191 -1.65 26.70 14.47
N LEU A 192 -1.29 27.26 13.29
CA LEU A 192 -1.24 28.71 13.09
C LEU A 192 -2.63 29.36 13.24
N ARG A 193 -3.69 28.72 12.73
CA ARG A 193 -5.08 29.17 12.89
C ARG A 193 -5.69 28.84 14.25
N LYS A 194 -5.05 27.97 15.05
CA LYS A 194 -5.56 27.37 16.30
C LYS A 194 -6.97 26.76 16.13
N ALA A 195 -7.21 26.16 14.96
CA ALA A 195 -8.54 25.72 14.55
C ALA A 195 -8.47 24.44 13.71
N LYS A 196 -9.60 23.71 13.65
CA LYS A 196 -9.78 22.63 12.66
C LYS A 196 -9.70 23.22 11.25
N VAL A 197 -8.98 22.54 10.36
CA VAL A 197 -8.98 22.81 8.92
C VAL A 197 -9.45 21.59 8.14
N THR A 198 -10.07 21.83 7.00
CA THR A 198 -10.43 20.80 6.02
C THR A 198 -9.92 21.18 4.65
N GLY A 199 -9.54 20.16 3.88
CA GLY A 199 -8.88 20.29 2.58
C GLY A 199 -9.09 19.07 1.71
N PHE A 200 -8.36 19.00 0.61
CA PHE A 200 -8.33 17.84 -0.28
C PHE A 200 -6.91 17.55 -0.72
N SER A 201 -6.60 16.28 -0.98
CA SER A 201 -5.40 15.87 -1.70
C SER A 201 -5.80 15.13 -2.97
N LEU A 202 -5.23 15.51 -4.11
CA LEU A 202 -5.09 14.65 -5.27
C LEU A 202 -4.01 13.63 -4.96
N ASP A 203 -4.32 12.34 -4.99
CA ASP A 203 -3.38 11.27 -4.65
C ASP A 203 -2.43 10.96 -5.82
N GLY A 204 -1.15 10.74 -5.51
CA GLY A 204 -0.11 10.51 -6.53
C GLY A 204 -0.06 9.10 -7.10
N MET A 205 -0.77 8.13 -6.51
CA MET A 205 -0.76 6.72 -6.88
C MET A 205 -1.95 6.39 -7.80
N ASP A 206 -3.15 6.85 -7.44
CA ASP A 206 -4.42 6.54 -8.12
C ASP A 206 -5.05 7.71 -8.90
N LEU A 207 -4.58 8.95 -8.67
CA LEU A 207 -5.08 10.18 -9.29
C LEU A 207 -6.53 10.56 -8.93
N GLU A 208 -7.10 9.98 -7.87
CA GLU A 208 -8.37 10.42 -7.28
C GLU A 208 -8.16 11.54 -6.25
N SER A 209 -9.24 12.17 -5.78
CA SER A 209 -9.17 13.29 -4.84
C SER A 209 -9.96 13.01 -3.56
N TYR A 210 -9.23 13.00 -2.43
CA TYR A 210 -9.73 12.60 -1.12
C TYR A 210 -9.75 13.79 -0.15
N GLY A 211 -10.80 13.88 0.67
CA GLY A 211 -10.91 14.88 1.72
C GLY A 211 -9.92 14.66 2.85
N LEU A 212 -9.39 15.78 3.37
CA LEU A 212 -8.52 15.85 4.53
C LEU A 212 -9.20 16.63 5.66
N SER A 213 -9.03 16.16 6.90
CA SER A 213 -9.50 16.81 8.12
C SER A 213 -8.37 16.86 9.14
N THR A 214 -7.88 18.06 9.48
CA THR A 214 -6.83 18.25 10.50
C THR A 214 -7.35 19.02 11.70
N THR A 215 -7.23 18.44 12.88
CA THR A 215 -7.65 19.04 14.17
C THR A 215 -6.45 19.34 15.05
N VAL A 216 -6.48 20.48 15.74
CA VAL A 216 -5.51 20.81 16.80
C VAL A 216 -5.93 20.12 18.10
N GLU A 217 -4.97 19.50 18.77
CA GLU A 217 -5.12 18.94 20.12
C GLU A 217 -4.37 19.81 21.16
N PRO A 218 -4.64 19.62 22.47
CA PRO A 218 -3.86 20.27 23.53
C PRO A 218 -2.35 20.05 23.38
N GLU A 219 -1.57 21.06 23.76
CA GLU A 219 -0.11 21.03 23.66
C GLU A 219 0.47 19.97 24.62
N GLU A 220 1.41 19.16 24.11
CA GLU A 220 2.00 18.03 24.83
C GLU A 220 3.45 18.37 25.23
N GLN A 221 3.90 17.98 26.43
CA GLN A 221 5.33 17.97 26.76
C GLN A 221 5.89 16.58 26.47
N ARG A 222 6.93 16.50 25.63
CA ARG A 222 7.66 15.27 25.35
C ARG A 222 9.16 15.46 25.51
N THR A 223 9.83 14.43 26.02
CA THR A 223 11.28 14.31 25.97
C THR A 223 11.70 13.96 24.54
N ILE A 224 12.29 14.91 23.82
CA ILE A 224 12.90 14.71 22.50
C ILE A 224 14.42 14.75 22.69
N ASN A 225 15.13 13.66 22.35
CA ASN A 225 16.58 13.54 22.48
C ASN A 225 17.13 13.93 23.87
N GLY A 226 16.40 13.58 24.94
CA GLY A 226 16.76 13.89 26.33
C GLY A 226 16.32 15.26 26.85
N VAL A 227 15.76 16.13 25.99
CA VAL A 227 15.30 17.47 26.35
C VAL A 227 13.77 17.52 26.38
N GLN A 228 13.17 18.08 27.43
CA GLN A 228 11.72 18.33 27.47
C GLN A 228 11.35 19.48 26.54
N VAL A 229 10.45 19.22 25.58
CA VAL A 229 9.98 20.20 24.60
C VAL A 229 8.45 20.30 24.66
N LYS A 230 7.93 21.53 24.67
CA LYS A 230 6.50 21.80 24.55
C LYS A 230 6.09 21.84 23.08
N LEU A 231 5.21 20.94 22.68
CA LEU A 231 4.87 20.66 21.29
C LEU A 231 3.39 21.00 21.01
N GLY A 232 3.16 21.73 19.92
CA GLY A 232 1.85 21.80 19.30
C GLY A 232 1.53 20.47 18.62
N LYS A 233 0.31 19.97 18.82
CA LYS A 233 -0.14 18.67 18.33
C LYS A 233 -1.28 18.85 17.33
N ALA A 234 -1.16 18.24 16.15
CA ALA A 234 -2.19 18.26 15.13
C ALA A 234 -2.43 16.85 14.60
N VAL A 235 -3.69 16.44 14.50
CA VAL A 235 -4.10 15.12 14.01
C VAL A 235 -4.79 15.27 12.66
N THR A 236 -4.22 14.64 11.64
CA THR A 236 -4.76 14.62 10.26
C THR A 236 -5.41 13.27 9.99
N VAL A 237 -6.58 13.28 9.37
CA VAL A 237 -7.27 12.08 8.85
C VAL A 237 -7.63 12.30 7.38
N SER A 238 -7.34 11.30 6.55
CA SER A 238 -7.72 11.24 5.12
C SER A 238 -8.92 10.31 4.92
N GLU A 239 -9.82 10.66 3.99
CA GLU A 239 -10.98 9.84 3.61
C GLU A 239 -10.59 8.47 3.02
N LYS A 240 -9.46 8.39 2.30
CA LYS A 240 -8.90 7.13 1.77
C LYS A 240 -8.41 6.23 2.92
N GLU A 241 -7.45 6.76 3.67
CA GLU A 241 -6.58 5.99 4.56
C GLU A 241 -7.21 5.71 5.93
N LYS A 242 -8.00 6.67 6.45
CA LYS A 242 -8.73 6.63 7.74
C LYS A 242 -7.90 6.32 8.99
N VAL A 243 -6.58 6.12 8.87
CA VAL A 243 -5.60 6.09 9.96
C VAL A 243 -5.27 7.54 10.38
N PRO A 244 -5.36 7.89 11.67
CA PRO A 244 -4.91 9.19 12.17
C PRO A 244 -3.38 9.33 12.08
N VAL A 245 -2.94 10.43 11.47
CA VAL A 245 -1.52 10.85 11.41
C VAL A 245 -1.33 12.02 12.38
N VAL A 246 -0.51 11.83 13.42
CA VAL A 246 -0.31 12.82 14.49
C VAL A 246 1.02 13.53 14.29
N SER A 247 0.98 14.83 14.01
CA SER A 247 2.15 15.68 13.82
C SER A 247 2.48 16.46 15.09
N TYR A 248 3.75 16.42 15.49
CA TYR A 248 4.30 17.13 16.64
C TYR A 248 5.28 18.23 16.19
N ILE A 249 4.95 19.48 16.53
CA ILE A 249 5.63 20.67 16.01
C ILE A 249 6.06 21.58 17.16
N THR A 250 7.30 22.08 17.15
CA THR A 250 7.82 23.00 18.17
C THR A 250 7.17 24.39 18.06
N GLN A 251 7.30 25.20 19.11
CA GLN A 251 6.87 26.62 19.07
C GLN A 251 7.63 27.47 18.04
N ARG A 252 8.72 26.95 17.44
CA ARG A 252 9.46 27.56 16.32
C ARG A 252 9.00 27.04 14.95
N GLY A 253 8.01 26.14 14.92
CA GLY A 253 7.48 25.54 13.71
C GLY A 253 8.31 24.37 13.15
N GLU A 254 9.23 23.81 13.92
CA GLU A 254 10.03 22.65 13.52
C GLU A 254 9.20 21.38 13.76
N MET A 255 9.03 20.51 12.76
CA MET A 255 8.32 19.25 12.96
C MET A 255 9.32 18.22 13.52
N VAL A 256 9.04 17.65 14.69
CA VAL A 256 9.98 16.78 15.42
C VAL A 256 9.63 15.29 15.36
N LEU A 257 8.34 14.98 15.22
CA LEU A 257 7.81 13.62 15.19
C LEU A 257 6.50 13.61 14.41
N VAL A 258 6.29 12.56 13.61
CA VAL A 258 4.99 12.20 13.02
C VAL A 258 4.69 10.75 13.36
N ASP A 259 3.57 10.50 14.04
CA ASP A 259 3.07 9.16 14.35
C ASP A 259 2.03 8.74 13.30
N TYR A 260 2.27 7.63 12.58
CA TYR A 260 1.36 7.06 11.58
C TYR A 260 0.61 5.88 12.20
N GLY A 261 -0.45 6.18 12.93
CA GLY A 261 -1.04 5.24 13.88
C GLY A 261 -0.04 4.86 14.99
N THR A 262 -0.04 3.59 15.41
CA THR A 262 0.72 3.10 16.57
C THR A 262 2.11 2.55 16.25
N THR A 263 2.41 2.25 14.99
CA THR A 263 3.47 1.29 14.64
C THR A 263 4.58 1.88 13.78
N MET A 264 4.29 2.94 13.02
CA MET A 264 5.26 3.63 12.17
C MET A 264 5.40 5.10 12.59
N GLN A 265 6.62 5.64 12.56
CA GLN A 265 6.95 7.01 12.95
C GLN A 265 8.00 7.62 12.03
N ALA A 266 7.87 8.93 11.73
CA ALA A 266 8.96 9.73 11.18
C ALA A 266 9.57 10.59 12.29
N ARG A 267 10.86 10.42 12.58
CA ARG A 267 11.58 11.08 13.68
C ARG A 267 12.59 12.08 13.12
N LYS A 268 12.54 13.34 13.56
CA LYS A 268 13.36 14.45 13.02
C LYS A 268 14.85 14.22 13.25
N GLU A 269 15.62 14.32 12.18
CA GLU A 269 17.06 14.04 12.16
C GLU A 269 17.81 15.01 11.24
N THR A 270 19.14 14.90 11.21
CA THR A 270 19.96 15.52 10.15
C THR A 270 19.97 14.62 8.92
N GLU A 271 20.20 15.17 7.72
CA GLU A 271 20.26 14.42 6.47
C GLU A 271 21.17 13.17 6.56
N ALA A 272 22.38 13.34 7.10
CA ALA A 272 23.37 12.28 7.22
C ALA A 272 22.98 11.17 8.22
N VAL A 273 22.09 11.46 9.18
CA VAL A 273 21.54 10.45 10.10
C VAL A 273 20.30 9.80 9.50
N ALA A 274 19.43 10.57 8.84
CA ALA A 274 18.24 10.08 8.13
C ALA A 274 18.60 9.07 7.04
N LYS A 275 19.52 9.46 6.14
CA LYS A 275 19.96 8.61 5.01
C LYS A 275 20.87 7.44 5.43
N ARG A 276 21.27 7.35 6.70
CA ARG A 276 21.96 6.18 7.26
C ARG A 276 20.92 5.16 7.75
N LEU A 277 20.69 4.14 6.92
CA LEU A 277 19.71 3.07 7.16
C LEU A 277 20.39 1.77 7.62
N ASP A 278 19.73 1.08 8.54
CA ASP A 278 20.05 -0.30 8.91
C ASP A 278 19.24 -1.27 8.04
N LEU A 279 19.81 -2.41 7.66
CA LEU A 279 19.07 -3.43 6.90
C LEU A 279 18.20 -4.28 7.84
N VAL A 280 16.96 -3.83 8.04
CA VAL A 280 15.96 -4.46 8.92
C VAL A 280 15.18 -5.53 8.16
N GLU A 281 15.12 -6.75 8.69
CA GLU A 281 14.29 -7.84 8.12
C GLU A 281 12.83 -7.68 8.58
N VAL A 282 11.98 -7.15 7.70
CA VAL A 282 10.61 -6.75 8.06
C VAL A 282 9.60 -7.91 8.08
N PHE A 283 9.90 -9.04 7.41
CA PHE A 283 9.02 -10.21 7.39
C PHE A 283 9.03 -10.94 8.75
N GLY A 284 10.20 -11.11 9.35
CA GLY A 284 10.38 -11.62 10.71
C GLY A 284 9.98 -10.64 11.81
N LEU A 285 10.09 -9.33 11.58
CA LEU A 285 9.75 -8.28 12.55
C LEU A 285 8.24 -8.12 12.77
N THR A 286 7.44 -8.21 11.71
CA THR A 286 6.01 -7.83 11.72
C THR A 286 5.04 -8.99 11.89
N ARG A 287 5.54 -10.23 11.91
CA ARG A 287 4.75 -11.47 12.05
C ARG A 287 4.08 -11.61 13.42
N VAL A 288 2.95 -12.30 13.44
CA VAL A 288 2.23 -12.64 14.68
C VAL A 288 2.56 -14.08 15.07
N VAL A 289 3.50 -14.25 16.01
CA VAL A 289 3.93 -15.58 16.50
C VAL A 289 2.77 -16.33 17.17
N LEU A 290 2.69 -17.63 16.93
CA LEU A 290 1.69 -18.55 17.49
C LEU A 290 2.26 -19.35 18.67
N PRO A 291 1.43 -19.69 19.68
CA PRO A 291 1.86 -20.50 20.83
C PRO A 291 2.04 -22.00 20.51
N LYS A 292 1.43 -22.49 19.42
CA LYS A 292 1.63 -23.83 18.85
C LYS A 292 1.32 -23.80 17.34
N PRO A 293 1.84 -24.75 16.54
CA PRO A 293 1.40 -24.96 15.15
C PRO A 293 -0.13 -25.12 15.02
N LEU A 294 -0.68 -24.70 13.88
CA LEU A 294 -2.07 -25.01 13.54
C LEU A 294 -2.24 -26.51 13.22
N PRO A 295 -3.42 -27.12 13.50
CA PRO A 295 -3.70 -28.50 13.12
C PRO A 295 -3.71 -28.69 11.60
N GLU A 296 -3.47 -29.91 11.13
CA GLU A 296 -3.45 -30.23 9.69
C GLU A 296 -4.79 -29.93 9.00
N SER A 297 -5.91 -30.01 9.74
CA SER A 297 -7.26 -29.63 9.30
C SER A 297 -7.42 -28.14 8.93
N ALA A 298 -6.45 -27.28 9.29
CA ALA A 298 -6.40 -25.91 8.82
C ALA A 298 -5.98 -25.81 7.34
N ARG A 299 -5.28 -26.83 6.81
CA ARG A 299 -4.77 -26.90 5.43
C ARG A 299 -5.63 -27.76 4.48
N THR A 300 -6.73 -28.33 4.98
CA THR A 300 -7.66 -29.11 4.15
C THR A 300 -8.78 -28.22 3.59
N VAL A 301 -9.42 -28.68 2.50
CA VAL A 301 -10.64 -28.07 1.97
C VAL A 301 -11.68 -29.18 1.76
N PRO A 302 -12.76 -29.26 2.57
CA PRO A 302 -13.08 -28.35 3.68
C PRO A 302 -12.08 -28.43 4.85
N GLY A 303 -11.99 -27.35 5.62
CA GLY A 303 -11.09 -27.22 6.75
C GLY A 303 -11.49 -26.06 7.66
N ASN A 304 -11.04 -26.08 8.91
CA ASN A 304 -11.25 -25.00 9.86
C ASN A 304 -10.18 -25.00 10.96
N VAL A 305 -10.10 -23.87 11.67
CA VAL A 305 -9.26 -23.68 12.86
C VAL A 305 -9.81 -22.54 13.71
N THR A 306 -9.66 -22.61 15.04
CA THR A 306 -10.05 -21.53 15.96
C THR A 306 -8.84 -20.97 16.69
N LEU A 307 -8.71 -19.64 16.66
CA LEU A 307 -7.69 -18.85 17.35
C LEU A 307 -8.33 -18.08 18.51
N VAL A 308 -7.53 -17.71 19.50
CA VAL A 308 -7.86 -16.64 20.45
C VAL A 308 -6.87 -15.50 20.23
N VAL A 309 -7.41 -14.30 20.01
CA VAL A 309 -6.68 -13.15 19.47
C VAL A 309 -6.86 -11.95 20.38
N GLN A 310 -5.78 -11.23 20.68
CA GLN A 310 -5.77 -9.93 21.35
C GLN A 310 -5.30 -8.84 20.37
N GLY A 311 -5.68 -7.58 20.63
CA GLY A 311 -5.30 -6.45 19.78
C GLY A 311 -6.02 -6.40 18.42
N LEU A 312 -7.24 -6.95 18.34
CA LEU A 312 -8.08 -6.94 17.14
C LEU A 312 -9.29 -5.98 17.30
N PRO A 313 -9.21 -4.72 16.83
CA PRO A 313 -10.31 -3.76 16.89
C PRO A 313 -11.60 -4.28 16.24
N ALA A 314 -12.76 -3.89 16.80
CA ALA A 314 -14.07 -4.32 16.34
C ALA A 314 -14.34 -4.07 14.84
N LYS A 315 -13.74 -3.03 14.24
CA LYS A 315 -13.87 -2.75 12.80
C LYS A 315 -13.32 -3.85 11.88
N PHE A 316 -12.46 -4.74 12.39
CA PHE A 316 -11.91 -5.88 11.64
C PHE A 316 -12.65 -7.20 11.90
N GLN A 317 -13.71 -7.18 12.70
CA GLN A 317 -14.50 -8.37 13.06
C GLN A 317 -15.69 -8.57 12.11
N GLU A 318 -15.47 -8.34 10.80
CA GLU A 318 -16.46 -8.53 9.72
C GLU A 318 -16.83 -10.02 9.62
N GLN A 319 -18.02 -10.39 10.11
CA GLN A 319 -18.53 -11.76 10.04
C GLN A 319 -18.73 -12.18 8.58
N THR A 320 -18.02 -13.21 8.11
CA THR A 320 -18.15 -13.70 6.72
C THR A 320 -18.24 -15.23 6.65
N TYR A 321 -18.40 -15.76 5.43
CA TYR A 321 -18.31 -17.19 5.15
C TYR A 321 -16.92 -17.81 5.40
N ARG A 322 -15.87 -16.98 5.59
CA ARG A 322 -14.48 -17.39 5.84
C ARG A 322 -14.05 -17.26 7.29
N GLN A 323 -14.62 -16.30 8.03
CA GLN A 323 -14.20 -15.95 9.39
C GLN A 323 -15.39 -15.55 10.26
N GLN A 324 -15.44 -16.11 11.46
CA GLN A 324 -16.46 -15.86 12.47
C GLN A 324 -15.80 -15.39 13.77
N PHE A 325 -16.35 -14.34 14.38
CA PHE A 325 -15.80 -13.65 15.55
C PHE A 325 -16.72 -13.74 16.75
N LYS A 326 -16.14 -13.98 17.93
CA LYS A 326 -16.84 -13.99 19.21
C LYS A 326 -15.97 -13.29 20.26
N PRO A 327 -16.24 -12.00 20.55
CA PRO A 327 -15.58 -11.27 21.63
C PRO A 327 -15.70 -11.97 22.98
N GLN A 328 -14.68 -11.82 23.82
CA GLN A 328 -14.60 -12.38 25.17
C GLN A 328 -14.57 -11.27 26.24
N PRO A 329 -14.96 -11.54 27.50
CA PRO A 329 -14.98 -10.53 28.57
C PRO A 329 -13.62 -9.95 28.95
N ASP A 330 -12.51 -10.62 28.59
CA ASP A 330 -11.13 -10.15 28.82
C ASP A 330 -10.60 -9.22 27.69
N GLY A 331 -11.44 -8.90 26.70
CA GLY A 331 -11.05 -8.12 25.52
C GLY A 331 -10.33 -8.93 24.44
N SER A 332 -10.18 -10.25 24.61
CA SER A 332 -9.77 -11.13 23.51
C SER A 332 -10.95 -11.46 22.59
N VAL A 333 -10.64 -12.06 21.44
CA VAL A 333 -11.61 -12.46 20.42
C VAL A 333 -11.33 -13.91 20.03
N GLU A 334 -12.34 -14.77 20.17
CA GLU A 334 -12.32 -16.11 19.57
C GLU A 334 -12.63 -15.97 18.07
N VAL A 335 -11.71 -16.41 17.22
CA VAL A 335 -11.78 -16.28 15.76
C VAL A 335 -11.76 -17.66 15.13
N THR A 336 -12.84 -18.06 14.47
CA THR A 336 -12.91 -19.32 13.73
C THR A 336 -12.76 -19.05 12.24
N LEU A 337 -11.66 -19.53 11.66
CA LEU A 337 -11.38 -19.48 10.22
C LEU A 337 -11.87 -20.76 9.55
N SER A 338 -12.39 -20.66 8.33
CA SER A 338 -13.04 -21.76 7.60
C SER A 338 -12.72 -21.72 6.11
N ALA A 339 -12.53 -22.91 5.53
CA ALA A 339 -12.38 -23.12 4.09
C ALA A 339 -13.37 -24.17 3.59
N ALA A 340 -14.00 -23.90 2.46
CA ALA A 340 -14.86 -24.82 1.73
C ALA A 340 -14.82 -24.44 0.25
N ALA A 341 -14.87 -25.44 -0.64
CA ALA A 341 -15.01 -25.17 -2.06
C ALA A 341 -16.41 -24.62 -2.38
N PRO A 342 -16.55 -23.69 -3.34
CA PRO A 342 -17.85 -23.16 -3.73
C PRO A 342 -18.78 -24.27 -4.19
N LYS A 343 -20.04 -24.16 -3.78
CA LYS A 343 -21.18 -24.97 -4.24
C LYS A 343 -21.74 -24.40 -5.55
N ALA A 344 -21.65 -23.08 -5.74
CA ALA A 344 -22.10 -22.38 -6.93
C ALA A 344 -21.24 -22.72 -8.16
N ARG A 345 -21.91 -23.03 -9.27
CA ARG A 345 -21.34 -23.16 -10.61
C ARG A 345 -22.18 -22.31 -11.54
N LYS A 346 -21.70 -21.12 -11.90
CA LYS A 346 -22.42 -20.18 -12.76
C LYS A 346 -21.58 -19.87 -14.01
N PRO A 347 -22.21 -19.83 -15.20
CA PRO A 347 -21.53 -19.43 -16.42
C PRO A 347 -21.31 -17.91 -16.45
N LEU A 348 -20.32 -17.48 -17.23
CA LEU A 348 -20.15 -16.09 -17.65
C LEU A 348 -21.21 -15.65 -18.68
N PRO A 349 -21.53 -14.34 -18.78
CA PRO A 349 -21.01 -13.25 -17.94
C PRO A 349 -21.67 -13.20 -16.56
N LEU A 350 -20.92 -12.81 -15.54
CA LEU A 350 -21.45 -12.60 -14.19
C LEU A 350 -21.71 -11.12 -13.93
N LYS A 351 -22.85 -10.82 -13.31
CA LYS A 351 -23.08 -9.54 -12.66
C LYS A 351 -22.33 -9.52 -11.32
N ASP A 352 -21.53 -8.48 -11.10
CA ASP A 352 -20.95 -8.17 -9.79
C ASP A 352 -22.08 -7.89 -8.76
N PRO A 353 -22.15 -8.61 -7.62
CA PRO A 353 -23.12 -8.33 -6.56
C PRO A 353 -22.97 -6.93 -5.96
N GLU A 354 -21.79 -6.33 -6.04
CA GLU A 354 -21.44 -5.04 -5.43
C GLU A 354 -21.46 -3.88 -6.45
N GLY A 355 -22.13 -4.06 -7.59
CA GLY A 355 -22.53 -2.98 -8.50
C GLY A 355 -21.65 -2.76 -9.73
N GLY A 356 -20.46 -3.36 -9.80
CA GLY A 356 -19.57 -3.31 -10.97
C GLY A 356 -18.12 -2.95 -10.66
N GLU A 357 -17.85 -2.43 -9.45
CA GLU A 357 -16.49 -2.03 -9.03
C GLU A 357 -15.51 -3.22 -9.04
N ASN A 358 -15.96 -4.44 -8.73
CA ASN A 358 -15.10 -5.63 -8.81
C ASN A 358 -14.86 -6.13 -10.25
N LEU A 359 -15.41 -5.48 -11.28
CA LEU A 359 -15.10 -5.70 -12.71
C LEU A 359 -14.29 -4.55 -13.32
N LYS A 360 -14.24 -3.40 -12.66
CA LYS A 360 -13.67 -2.14 -13.14
C LYS A 360 -12.15 -2.21 -13.33
N SER A 361 -11.68 -1.59 -14.41
CA SER A 361 -10.25 -1.35 -14.67
C SER A 361 -9.78 -0.13 -13.86
N THR A 362 -8.57 -0.18 -13.33
CA THR A 362 -7.93 0.93 -12.58
C THR A 362 -6.51 1.16 -13.10
N LEU A 363 -5.83 2.24 -12.66
CA LEU A 363 -4.45 2.54 -13.08
C LEU A 363 -3.44 1.43 -12.76
N VAL A 364 -3.75 0.55 -11.79
CA VAL A 364 -2.91 -0.58 -11.37
C VAL A 364 -3.43 -1.93 -11.85
N VAL A 365 -4.75 -2.14 -11.89
CA VAL A 365 -5.37 -3.43 -12.30
C VAL A 365 -5.39 -3.60 -13.82
N GLU A 366 -5.58 -2.53 -14.59
CA GLU A 366 -5.45 -2.52 -16.06
C GLU A 366 -6.17 -3.66 -16.81
N SER A 367 -7.32 -4.14 -16.32
CA SER A 367 -8.05 -5.27 -16.90
C SER A 367 -8.52 -5.05 -18.34
N GLU A 368 -8.60 -3.80 -18.78
CA GLU A 368 -8.91 -3.43 -20.16
C GLU A 368 -7.70 -3.36 -21.11
N ALA A 369 -6.47 -3.46 -20.59
CA ALA A 369 -5.26 -3.40 -21.41
C ALA A 369 -5.19 -4.59 -22.40
N PRO A 370 -4.85 -4.37 -23.69
CA PRO A 370 -4.89 -5.43 -24.70
C PRO A 370 -4.10 -6.70 -24.32
N ALA A 371 -2.92 -6.56 -23.74
CA ALA A 371 -2.10 -7.70 -23.30
C ALA A 371 -2.79 -8.55 -22.22
N ILE A 372 -3.48 -7.92 -21.26
CA ILE A 372 -4.25 -8.62 -20.21
C ILE A 372 -5.47 -9.29 -20.84
N ARG A 373 -6.21 -8.61 -21.73
CA ARG A 373 -7.42 -9.14 -22.38
C ARG A 373 -7.12 -10.34 -23.28
N GLU A 374 -6.07 -10.28 -24.10
CA GLU A 374 -5.72 -11.41 -24.97
C GLU A 374 -5.17 -12.60 -24.16
N LEU A 375 -4.39 -12.37 -23.11
CA LEU A 375 -3.96 -13.44 -22.22
C LEU A 375 -5.15 -14.07 -21.46
N ALA A 376 -6.08 -13.27 -20.95
CA ALA A 376 -7.29 -13.77 -20.30
C ALA A 376 -8.10 -14.69 -21.24
N LYS A 377 -8.28 -14.29 -22.51
CA LYS A 377 -8.91 -15.16 -23.53
C LYS A 377 -8.12 -16.47 -23.76
N GLN A 378 -6.79 -16.41 -23.82
CA GLN A 378 -5.94 -17.60 -24.01
C GLN A 378 -6.06 -18.57 -22.83
N ILE A 379 -6.09 -18.07 -21.59
CA ILE A 379 -6.25 -18.88 -20.37
C ILE A 379 -7.67 -19.48 -20.30
N VAL A 380 -8.71 -18.69 -20.55
CA VAL A 380 -10.11 -19.15 -20.52
C VAL A 380 -10.39 -20.17 -21.62
N GLY A 381 -9.99 -19.87 -22.85
CA GLY A 381 -10.35 -20.64 -24.04
C GLY A 381 -11.86 -20.68 -24.26
N THR A 382 -12.40 -21.88 -24.41
CA THR A 382 -13.85 -22.12 -24.57
C THR A 382 -14.63 -22.21 -23.26
N GLU A 383 -13.96 -22.15 -22.10
CA GLU A 383 -14.60 -22.31 -20.79
C GLU A 383 -15.69 -21.24 -20.54
N LYS A 384 -16.68 -21.61 -19.74
CA LYS A 384 -17.78 -20.74 -19.32
C LYS A 384 -18.00 -20.74 -17.81
N ASP A 385 -17.71 -21.82 -17.09
CA ASP A 385 -17.90 -21.85 -15.64
C ASP A 385 -16.91 -20.91 -14.95
N ALA A 386 -17.43 -19.93 -14.20
CA ALA A 386 -16.61 -18.88 -13.58
C ALA A 386 -15.62 -19.42 -12.54
N TYR A 387 -15.95 -20.52 -11.86
CA TYR A 387 -15.02 -21.16 -10.92
C TYR A 387 -13.89 -21.88 -11.67
N ARG A 388 -14.19 -22.63 -12.74
CA ARG A 388 -13.15 -23.20 -13.61
C ARG A 388 -12.24 -22.14 -14.20
N ILE A 389 -12.78 -20.99 -14.60
CA ILE A 389 -11.98 -19.84 -15.05
C ILE A 389 -11.06 -19.34 -13.94
N ALA A 390 -11.57 -19.15 -12.72
CA ALA A 390 -10.74 -18.75 -11.59
C ALA A 390 -9.63 -19.78 -11.27
N GLN A 391 -9.93 -21.08 -11.33
CA GLN A 391 -8.93 -22.15 -11.18
C GLN A 391 -7.85 -22.08 -12.28
N LYS A 392 -8.22 -21.82 -13.53
CA LYS A 392 -7.27 -21.67 -14.65
C LYS A 392 -6.36 -20.45 -14.49
N VAL A 393 -6.92 -19.28 -14.14
CA VAL A 393 -6.13 -18.06 -13.90
C VAL A 393 -5.17 -18.27 -12.72
N ASN A 394 -5.66 -18.78 -11.59
CA ASN A 394 -4.85 -19.08 -10.40
C ASN A 394 -3.66 -19.99 -10.73
N THR A 395 -3.93 -21.09 -11.45
CA THR A 395 -2.90 -22.07 -11.85
C THR A 395 -1.92 -21.48 -12.87
N TRP A 396 -2.40 -20.66 -13.82
CA TRP A 396 -1.55 -20.02 -14.82
C TRP A 396 -0.58 -19.04 -14.16
N VAL A 397 -1.07 -18.15 -13.28
CA VAL A 397 -0.25 -17.13 -12.61
C VAL A 397 0.80 -17.80 -11.73
N TYR A 398 0.42 -18.77 -10.89
CA TYR A 398 1.36 -19.58 -10.11
C TYR A 398 2.49 -20.20 -10.93
N SER A 399 2.16 -20.66 -12.14
CA SER A 399 3.08 -21.41 -13.02
C SER A 399 3.89 -20.51 -13.95
N ASN A 400 3.58 -19.21 -14.03
CA ASN A 400 4.21 -18.25 -14.95
C ASN A 400 4.94 -17.10 -14.25
N LEU A 401 4.73 -16.90 -12.95
CA LEU A 401 5.45 -15.90 -12.15
C LEU A 401 6.52 -16.55 -11.29
N GLU A 402 7.75 -16.07 -11.40
CA GLU A 402 8.79 -16.34 -10.40
C GLU A 402 8.49 -15.56 -9.11
N LYS A 403 8.74 -16.20 -7.96
CA LYS A 403 8.57 -15.60 -6.63
C LYS A 403 9.84 -14.84 -6.27
N ASP A 404 9.77 -13.51 -6.36
CA ASP A 404 10.91 -12.64 -6.10
C ASP A 404 10.48 -11.39 -5.32
N TYR A 405 10.89 -11.31 -4.05
CA TYR A 405 10.69 -10.13 -3.19
C TYR A 405 11.55 -8.93 -3.62
N GLY A 406 12.47 -9.14 -4.57
CA GLY A 406 13.20 -8.11 -5.31
C GLY A 406 12.53 -7.78 -6.64
N ALA A 407 11.19 -7.81 -6.68
CA ALA A 407 10.36 -7.32 -7.76
C ALA A 407 9.22 -6.49 -7.14
N SER A 408 8.86 -5.39 -7.80
CA SER A 408 7.97 -4.36 -7.25
C SER A 408 7.22 -3.71 -8.40
N ALA A 409 6.26 -4.42 -8.96
CA ALA A 409 5.53 -4.03 -10.16
C ALA A 409 4.09 -3.64 -9.80
N ASP A 410 3.90 -2.36 -9.50
CA ASP A 410 2.63 -1.75 -9.04
C ASP A 410 1.49 -1.76 -10.10
N ARG A 411 1.63 -2.54 -11.18
CA ARG A 411 0.75 -2.55 -12.36
C ARG A 411 0.70 -3.92 -13.03
N ALA A 412 -0.50 -4.43 -13.28
CA ALA A 412 -0.70 -5.75 -13.88
C ALA A 412 -0.02 -5.92 -15.27
N THR A 413 0.06 -4.87 -16.09
CA THR A 413 0.76 -4.96 -17.39
C THR A 413 2.28 -5.09 -17.24
N ASP A 414 2.86 -4.44 -16.23
CA ASP A 414 4.28 -4.54 -15.93
C ASP A 414 4.60 -5.85 -15.20
N VAL A 415 3.72 -6.38 -14.32
CA VAL A 415 3.82 -7.76 -13.79
C VAL A 415 3.84 -8.79 -14.92
N LEU A 416 2.90 -8.70 -15.87
CA LEU A 416 2.85 -9.61 -17.02
C LEU A 416 4.10 -9.51 -17.90
N SER A 417 4.68 -8.31 -18.03
CA SER A 417 5.91 -8.09 -18.78
C SER A 417 7.17 -8.60 -18.06
N GLN A 418 7.17 -8.63 -16.72
CA GLN A 418 8.32 -9.05 -15.91
C GLN A 418 8.29 -10.54 -15.54
N LYS A 419 7.09 -11.13 -15.43
CA LYS A 419 6.87 -12.53 -14.99
C LYS A 419 7.56 -12.88 -13.66
N LYS A 420 7.67 -11.90 -12.77
CA LYS A 420 8.15 -12.08 -11.39
C LYS A 420 7.45 -11.12 -10.44
N GLY A 421 7.46 -11.45 -9.15
CA GLY A 421 6.77 -10.69 -8.11
C GLY A 421 6.52 -11.51 -6.85
N ASP A 422 5.94 -10.89 -5.83
CA ASP A 422 5.53 -11.57 -4.61
C ASP A 422 3.99 -11.76 -4.54
N CYS A 423 3.40 -11.88 -3.36
CA CYS A 423 1.96 -12.03 -3.21
C CYS A 423 1.18 -10.88 -3.85
N THR A 424 1.69 -9.65 -3.80
CA THR A 424 1.00 -8.48 -4.35
C THR A 424 0.93 -8.54 -5.88
N GLU A 425 2.03 -8.83 -6.56
CA GLU A 425 2.00 -9.00 -8.03
C GLU A 425 1.20 -10.24 -8.48
N HIS A 426 1.29 -11.37 -7.75
CA HIS A 426 0.50 -12.57 -8.06
C HIS A 426 -1.00 -12.29 -7.94
N SER A 427 -1.42 -11.53 -6.92
CA SER A 427 -2.82 -11.15 -6.69
C SER A 427 -3.30 -10.08 -7.65
N LEU A 428 -2.49 -9.03 -7.90
CA LEU A 428 -2.79 -7.97 -8.85
C LEU A 428 -3.00 -8.49 -10.28
N LEU A 429 -2.07 -9.32 -10.80
CA LEU A 429 -2.23 -9.91 -12.13
C LEU A 429 -3.40 -10.91 -12.19
N SER A 430 -3.65 -11.66 -11.12
CA SER A 430 -4.80 -12.57 -11.07
C SER A 430 -6.12 -11.81 -11.13
N VAL A 431 -6.29 -10.73 -10.34
CA VAL A 431 -7.47 -9.87 -10.39
C VAL A 431 -7.62 -9.21 -11.76
N ALA A 432 -6.53 -8.72 -12.36
CA ALA A 432 -6.55 -8.17 -13.72
C ALA A 432 -7.08 -9.16 -14.75
N LEU A 433 -6.56 -10.40 -14.74
CA LEU A 433 -6.98 -11.47 -15.66
C LEU A 433 -8.42 -11.95 -15.40
N LEU A 434 -8.85 -12.01 -14.14
CA LEU A 434 -10.23 -12.35 -13.75
C LEU A 434 -11.23 -11.29 -14.24
N ARG A 435 -10.96 -10.01 -13.97
CA ARG A 435 -11.79 -8.88 -14.45
C ARG A 435 -11.82 -8.83 -15.98
N ALA A 436 -10.67 -9.03 -16.64
CA ALA A 436 -10.59 -9.11 -18.11
C ALA A 436 -11.35 -10.30 -18.70
N ALA A 437 -11.48 -11.40 -17.96
CA ALA A 437 -12.33 -12.55 -18.30
C ALA A 437 -13.83 -12.32 -17.98
N GLY A 438 -14.20 -11.24 -17.27
CA GLY A 438 -15.57 -10.97 -16.84
C GLY A 438 -15.99 -11.66 -15.54
N VAL A 439 -15.03 -12.16 -14.74
CA VAL A 439 -15.25 -12.64 -13.37
C VAL A 439 -15.04 -11.45 -12.42
N PRO A 440 -16.03 -11.03 -11.61
CA PRO A 440 -15.81 -10.00 -10.60
C PRO A 440 -14.79 -10.51 -9.57
N ALA A 441 -13.75 -9.75 -9.31
CA ALA A 441 -12.65 -10.15 -8.43
C ALA A 441 -12.00 -8.97 -7.73
N ARG A 442 -11.44 -9.20 -6.54
CA ARG A 442 -10.72 -8.23 -5.72
C ARG A 442 -9.51 -8.84 -5.02
N ARG A 443 -8.55 -7.99 -4.65
CA ARG A 443 -7.45 -8.36 -3.75
C ARG A 443 -7.96 -8.38 -2.30
N VAL A 444 -7.42 -9.26 -1.46
CA VAL A 444 -7.74 -9.41 -0.04
C VAL A 444 -6.47 -9.29 0.79
N ASP A 445 -6.48 -8.35 1.73
CA ASP A 445 -5.36 -8.10 2.64
C ASP A 445 -5.56 -8.86 3.95
N GLY A 446 -4.51 -9.48 4.47
CA GLY A 446 -4.60 -10.19 5.73
C GLY A 446 -3.29 -10.82 6.18
N VAL A 447 -3.41 -11.94 6.90
CA VAL A 447 -2.29 -12.76 7.31
C VAL A 447 -2.54 -14.25 7.04
N ILE A 448 -1.47 -15.01 6.80
CA ILE A 448 -1.48 -16.46 6.56
C ILE A 448 -0.61 -17.21 7.57
N TYR A 449 -1.06 -18.36 8.07
CA TYR A 449 -0.21 -19.21 8.92
C TYR A 449 0.85 -19.94 8.10
N MET A 450 2.12 -19.78 8.51
CA MET A 450 3.28 -20.47 7.97
C MET A 450 4.26 -20.86 9.07
N VAL A 451 5.22 -21.71 8.71
CA VAL A 451 6.46 -21.95 9.45
C VAL A 451 7.61 -21.53 8.53
N ASN A 452 8.46 -20.62 8.98
CA ASN A 452 9.60 -20.10 8.22
C ASN A 452 10.84 -20.97 8.50
N GLN A 453 11.99 -20.67 7.88
CA GLN A 453 13.25 -21.42 8.04
C GLN A 453 13.78 -21.44 9.49
N ASP A 454 13.34 -20.50 10.33
CA ASP A 454 13.64 -20.47 11.77
C ASP A 454 12.77 -21.42 12.60
N GLY A 455 11.85 -22.15 11.97
CA GLY A 455 10.96 -23.11 12.63
C GLY A 455 9.82 -22.47 13.43
N VAL A 456 9.67 -21.14 13.43
CA VAL A 456 8.68 -20.45 14.25
C VAL A 456 7.30 -20.48 13.56
N PRO A 457 6.26 -21.06 14.21
CA PRO A 457 4.89 -20.94 13.74
C PRO A 457 4.39 -19.50 13.93
N ALA A 458 3.94 -18.86 12.86
CA ALA A 458 3.42 -17.49 12.92
C ALA A 458 2.41 -17.21 11.80
N LEU A 459 1.58 -16.18 12.00
CA LEU A 459 0.85 -15.54 10.90
C LEU A 459 1.75 -14.46 10.28
N TYR A 460 1.89 -14.47 8.97
CA TYR A 460 2.64 -13.48 8.21
C TYR A 460 1.68 -12.66 7.36
N TRP A 461 1.92 -11.34 7.27
CA TRP A 461 1.21 -10.46 6.34
C TRP A 461 1.26 -10.99 4.92
N HIS A 462 0.19 -10.80 4.15
CA HIS A 462 0.02 -11.39 2.82
C HIS A 462 -1.18 -10.78 2.07
N GLU A 463 -1.16 -10.84 0.74
CA GLU A 463 -2.29 -10.47 -0.14
C GLU A 463 -2.69 -11.64 -1.06
N TRP A 464 -3.98 -11.96 -1.12
CA TRP A 464 -4.54 -13.00 -2.01
C TRP A 464 -5.78 -12.51 -2.77
N VAL A 465 -6.51 -13.42 -3.42
CA VAL A 465 -7.61 -13.08 -4.35
C VAL A 465 -8.96 -13.57 -3.82
N GLU A 466 -10.01 -12.76 -4.00
CA GLU A 466 -11.39 -13.19 -3.88
C GLU A 466 -12.15 -12.95 -5.19
N ALA A 467 -12.76 -14.00 -5.73
CA ALA A 467 -13.48 -14.00 -7.00
C ALA A 467 -14.94 -14.41 -6.80
N PHE A 468 -15.87 -13.70 -7.44
CA PHE A 468 -17.29 -14.03 -7.43
C PHE A 468 -17.56 -15.06 -8.52
N VAL A 469 -17.75 -16.31 -8.15
CA VAL A 469 -18.03 -17.44 -9.06
C VAL A 469 -19.51 -17.82 -9.08
N GLY A 470 -20.34 -16.88 -8.61
CA GLY A 470 -21.75 -17.07 -8.27
C GLY A 470 -22.03 -17.04 -6.76
N GLU A 471 -20.98 -17.25 -5.97
CA GLU A 471 -20.78 -16.82 -4.58
C GLU A 471 -19.33 -16.31 -4.47
N TRP A 472 -18.98 -15.54 -3.45
CA TRP A 472 -17.58 -15.13 -3.24
C TRP A 472 -16.73 -16.35 -2.87
N THR A 473 -15.52 -16.45 -3.44
CA THR A 473 -14.58 -17.55 -3.19
C THR A 473 -13.17 -17.01 -3.16
N GLN A 474 -12.39 -17.35 -2.13
CA GLN A 474 -10.99 -16.97 -2.03
C GLN A 474 -10.08 -18.02 -2.67
N LEU A 475 -9.07 -17.55 -3.40
CA LEU A 475 -8.03 -18.35 -4.06
C LEU A 475 -6.67 -17.71 -3.75
N ASP A 476 -5.61 -18.52 -3.76
CA ASP A 476 -4.24 -18.03 -3.63
C ASP A 476 -3.38 -18.40 -4.87
N PRO A 477 -3.05 -17.41 -5.73
CA PRO A 477 -2.19 -17.61 -6.89
C PRO A 477 -0.70 -17.74 -6.53
N THR A 478 -0.29 -17.28 -5.35
CA THR A 478 1.06 -17.45 -4.80
C THR A 478 1.31 -18.92 -4.43
N PHE A 479 0.32 -19.61 -3.85
CA PHE A 479 0.41 -21.01 -3.45
C PHE A 479 -0.12 -22.04 -4.46
N ASN A 480 -0.87 -21.60 -5.48
CA ASN A 480 -1.77 -22.44 -6.29
C ASN A 480 -2.96 -23.04 -5.51
N GLN A 481 -3.44 -22.36 -4.46
CA GLN A 481 -4.65 -22.80 -3.76
C GLN A 481 -5.89 -22.36 -4.54
N VAL A 482 -6.44 -23.28 -5.33
CA VAL A 482 -7.71 -23.10 -6.06
C VAL A 482 -8.93 -22.83 -5.17
N VAL A 483 -8.79 -23.08 -3.87
CA VAL A 483 -9.58 -22.53 -2.77
C VAL A 483 -8.57 -22.25 -1.66
N ALA A 484 -8.47 -21.00 -1.20
CA ALA A 484 -7.60 -20.65 -0.09
C ALA A 484 -8.01 -21.43 1.18
N ASP A 485 -7.05 -22.08 1.84
CA ASP A 485 -7.30 -22.92 3.01
C ASP A 485 -7.72 -22.09 4.26
N ALA A 486 -7.89 -22.74 5.41
CA ALA A 486 -8.29 -22.08 6.65
C ALA A 486 -7.10 -21.46 7.41
N THR A 487 -5.91 -21.39 6.80
CA THR A 487 -4.74 -20.68 7.36
C THR A 487 -4.75 -19.17 7.07
N HIS A 488 -5.70 -18.70 6.27
CA HIS A 488 -5.86 -17.31 5.84
C HIS A 488 -6.84 -16.54 6.73
N PHE A 489 -6.48 -15.35 7.18
CA PHE A 489 -7.26 -14.48 8.06
C PHE A 489 -7.28 -13.05 7.48
N ALA A 490 -8.44 -12.58 7.03
CA ALA A 490 -8.58 -11.32 6.29
C ALA A 490 -8.90 -10.12 7.20
N PHE A 491 -8.34 -8.96 6.85
CA PHE A 491 -8.58 -7.67 7.51
C PHE A 491 -8.95 -6.55 6.52
N GLY A 492 -8.55 -6.68 5.25
CA GLY A 492 -8.72 -5.64 4.24
C GLY A 492 -9.05 -6.20 2.84
N LYS A 493 -9.32 -5.29 1.91
CA LYS A 493 -9.59 -5.54 0.50
C LYS A 493 -8.86 -4.42 -0.29
N GLU A 494 -8.24 -4.76 -1.42
CA GLU A 494 -7.58 -3.82 -2.35
C GLU A 494 -6.39 -2.99 -1.79
N GLY A 495 -5.59 -3.51 -0.85
CA GLY A 495 -4.40 -2.81 -0.34
C GLY A 495 -4.75 -1.85 0.80
N ASN A 496 -5.70 -2.21 1.66
CA ASN A 496 -6.29 -1.30 2.63
C ASN A 496 -5.32 -0.93 3.77
N ALA A 497 -4.71 0.26 3.69
CA ALA A 497 -3.79 0.79 4.68
C ALA A 497 -4.36 0.90 6.11
N GLU A 498 -5.69 0.84 6.30
CA GLU A 498 -6.31 0.76 7.63
C GLU A 498 -5.78 -0.40 8.48
N ILE A 499 -5.25 -1.47 7.87
CA ILE A 499 -4.67 -2.64 8.57
C ILE A 499 -3.32 -2.34 9.24
N THR A 500 -2.63 -1.25 8.85
CA THR A 500 -1.30 -0.87 9.37
C THR A 500 -1.18 -0.92 10.91
N PRO A 501 -2.14 -0.40 11.71
CA PRO A 501 -2.03 -0.40 13.17
C PRO A 501 -2.22 -1.78 13.82
N LEU A 502 -2.58 -2.83 13.07
CA LEU A 502 -2.57 -4.21 13.56
C LEU A 502 -1.15 -4.74 13.71
N ILE A 503 -0.19 -4.23 12.93
CA ILE A 503 1.22 -4.62 13.00
C ILE A 503 1.75 -4.29 14.41
N GLY A 504 2.27 -5.31 15.12
CA GLY A 504 2.74 -5.20 16.51
C GLY A 504 1.63 -5.18 17.58
N ALA A 505 0.40 -4.80 17.24
CA ALA A 505 -0.75 -4.83 18.15
C ALA A 505 -1.40 -6.22 18.24
N LEU A 506 -1.53 -6.90 17.10
CA LEU A 506 -2.22 -8.18 16.97
C LEU A 506 -1.40 -9.34 17.58
N LYS A 507 -2.03 -10.15 18.43
CA LYS A 507 -1.39 -11.28 19.13
C LYS A 507 -2.30 -12.51 19.15
N VAL A 508 -1.78 -13.69 18.85
CA VAL A 508 -2.51 -14.96 19.05
C VAL A 508 -2.10 -15.54 20.41
N THR A 509 -3.04 -15.63 21.35
CA THR A 509 -2.79 -16.14 22.71
C THR A 509 -3.10 -17.64 22.83
N ALA A 510 -3.98 -18.16 21.98
CA ALA A 510 -4.23 -19.59 21.88
C ALA A 510 -4.57 -20.01 20.44
N VAL A 511 -4.22 -21.24 20.12
CA VAL A 511 -4.82 -22.02 19.03
C VAL A 511 -5.62 -23.12 19.74
N LYS A 512 -6.87 -23.36 19.34
CA LYS A 512 -7.68 -24.44 19.91
C LYS A 512 -7.43 -25.72 19.12
#